data_AF-A0A7C5DBQ3-F1
#
_entry.id   AF-A0A7C5DBQ3-F1
#
_cell.length_a   1.000
_cell.length_b   1.000
_cell.length_c   1.000
_cell.angle_alpha   90.00
_cell.angle_beta   90.00
_cell.angle_gamma   90.00
#
_symmetry.space_group_name_H-M   'P 1'
#
loop_
_entity.id
_entity.type
_entity.pdbx_description
1 polymer ?
#
loop_
_entity_poly.entity_id
_entity_poly.type
_entity_poly.pdbx_seq_one_letter_code
_entity_poly.pdbx_strand_id
1 'polypeptide(L)'
;MKTLTLKTDEDFFDKVTHLAKKLHLTKSELIRQAIADYEKNVKRKMLKEQMKQASMKVRESNKDIAKDFESTLTDGLDELR
;
A
#
# COMPACT_ATOMS: atom_id res chain seq x y z
N MET A 1 15.97 -0.93 -27.36
CA MET A 1 15.75 0.26 -26.51
C MET A 1 14.78 1.19 -27.24
N LYS A 2 13.85 1.83 -26.53
CA LYS A 2 12.94 2.84 -27.13
C LYS A 2 13.23 4.20 -26.49
N THR A 3 13.18 5.26 -27.30
CA THR A 3 13.43 6.63 -26.84
C THR A 3 12.10 7.30 -26.47
N LEU A 4 12.08 7.98 -25.34
CA LEU A 4 10.96 8.82 -24.89
C LEU A 4 11.44 10.27 -24.84
N THR A 5 10.69 11.16 -25.48
CA THR A 5 10.91 12.61 -25.38
C THR A 5 9.90 13.17 -24.39
N LEU A 6 10.39 13.85 -23.35
CA LEU A 6 9.58 14.46 -22.31
C LEU A 6 9.81 15.97 -22.32
N LYS A 7 8.74 16.76 -22.45
CA LYS A 7 8.78 18.20 -22.20
C LYS A 7 8.64 18.43 -20.70
N THR A 8 9.53 19.23 -20.13
CA THR A 8 9.53 19.60 -18.71
C THR A 8 9.76 21.09 -18.58
N ASP A 9 9.42 21.65 -17.44
CA ASP A 9 9.91 22.97 -17.06
C ASP A 9 11.41 22.93 -16.75
N GLU A 10 11.99 24.13 -16.63
CA GLU A 10 13.42 24.34 -16.38
C GLU A 10 13.80 23.87 -14.97
N ASP A 11 12.98 24.18 -13.97
CA ASP A 11 13.17 23.77 -12.57
C ASP A 11 13.29 22.25 -12.40
N PHE A 12 12.42 21.49 -13.06
CA PHE A 12 12.43 20.04 -13.04
C PHE A 12 13.67 19.49 -13.75
N PHE A 13 14.02 20.05 -14.91
CA PHE A 13 15.20 19.63 -15.65
C PHE A 13 16.49 19.83 -14.83
N ASP A 14 16.59 20.97 -14.14
CA ASP A 14 17.71 21.29 -13.26
C ASP A 14 17.74 20.37 -12.05
N LYS A 15 16.59 20.11 -11.43
CA LYS A 15 16.47 19.17 -10.31
C LYS A 15 16.92 17.76 -10.69
N VAL A 16 16.45 17.24 -11.84
CA VAL A 16 16.86 15.93 -12.37
C VAL A 16 18.35 15.92 -12.65
N THR A 17 18.88 16.98 -13.25
CA THR A 17 20.31 17.11 -13.57
C THR A 17 21.18 17.14 -12.32
N HIS A 18 20.78 17.89 -11.30
CA HIS A 18 21.49 17.97 -10.02
C HIS A 18 21.45 16.63 -9.28
N LEU A 19 20.28 15.99 -9.19
CA LEU A 19 20.18 14.67 -8.53
C LEU A 19 21.00 13.61 -9.26
N ALA A 20 20.94 13.58 -10.59
CA ALA A 20 21.71 12.64 -11.41
C ALA A 20 23.21 12.80 -11.15
N LYS A 21 23.72 14.04 -11.08
CA LYS A 21 25.11 14.32 -10.71
C LYS A 21 25.44 13.83 -9.29
N LYS A 22 24.60 14.17 -8.30
CA LYS A 22 24.81 13.80 -6.90
C LYS A 22 24.84 12.28 -6.68
N LEU A 23 24.03 11.55 -7.43
CA LEU A 23 23.93 10.09 -7.34
C LEU A 23 24.87 9.35 -8.31
N HIS A 24 25.66 10.09 -9.10
CA HIS A 24 26.53 9.52 -10.14
C HIS A 24 25.78 8.64 -11.15
N LEU A 25 24.55 9.02 -11.50
CA LEU A 25 23.69 8.32 -12.45
C LEU A 25 23.46 9.15 -13.71
N THR A 26 23.09 8.48 -14.80
CA THR A 26 22.54 9.20 -15.96
C THR A 26 21.11 9.67 -15.67
N LYS A 27 20.66 10.76 -16.31
CA LYS A 27 19.27 11.25 -16.14
C LYS A 27 18.25 10.15 -16.43
N SER A 28 18.47 9.39 -17.51
CA SER A 28 17.59 8.29 -17.90
C SER A 28 17.57 7.16 -16.88
N GLU A 29 18.70 6.86 -16.24
CA GLU A 29 18.78 5.85 -15.20
C GLU A 29 18.11 6.28 -13.91
N LEU A 30 18.31 7.54 -13.50
CA LEU A 30 17.60 8.14 -12.39
C LEU A 30 16.07 8.07 -12.61
N ILE A 31 15.59 8.46 -13.79
CA ILE A 31 14.16 8.42 -14.12
C ILE A 31 13.62 6.98 -14.05
N ARG A 32 14.36 6.00 -14.59
CA ARG A 32 13.95 4.59 -14.52
C ARG A 32 13.86 4.09 -13.08
N GLN A 33 14.85 4.40 -12.24
CA GLN A 33 14.83 4.01 -10.82
C GLN A 33 13.67 4.67 -10.08
N ALA A 34 13.45 5.98 -10.31
CA ALA A 34 12.35 6.71 -9.69
C ALA A 34 10.98 6.11 -10.05
N ILE A 35 10.77 5.71 -11.31
CA ILE A 35 9.53 5.05 -11.74
C ILE A 35 9.38 3.68 -11.05
N ALA A 36 10.44 2.88 -10.99
CA ALA A 36 10.39 1.57 -10.35
C ALA A 36 10.05 1.66 -8.85
N ASP A 37 10.61 2.66 -8.16
CA ASP A 37 10.32 2.88 -6.75
C ASP A 37 8.93 3.48 -6.51
N TYR A 38 8.46 4.34 -7.41
CA TYR A 38 7.09 4.82 -7.39
C TYR A 38 6.09 3.66 -7.55
N GLU A 39 6.33 2.75 -8.49
CA GLU A 39 5.48 1.57 -8.71
C GLU A 39 5.37 0.71 -7.45
N LYS A 40 6.49 0.42 -6.78
CA LYS A 40 6.50 -0.33 -5.51
C LYS A 40 5.64 0.35 -4.45
N ASN A 41 5.74 1.67 -4.33
CA ASN A 41 4.98 2.44 -3.35
C ASN A 41 3.48 2.43 -3.67
N VAL A 42 3.09 2.54 -4.94
CA VAL A 42 1.70 2.44 -5.37
C VAL A 42 1.13 1.06 -5.05
N LYS A 43 1.85 -0.02 -5.39
CA LYS A 43 1.42 -1.40 -5.08
C LYS A 43 1.19 -1.61 -3.58
N ARG A 44 2.10 -1.11 -2.75
CA ARG A 44 1.96 -1.16 -1.28
C ARG A 44 0.73 -0.41 -0.79
N LYS A 45 0.45 0.78 -1.32
CA LYS A 45 -0.74 1.57 -0.98
C LYS A 45 -2.03 0.84 -1.37
N MET A 46 -2.08 0.27 -2.58
CA MET A 46 -3.25 -0.49 -3.04
C MET A 46 -3.50 -1.73 -2.16
N LEU A 47 -2.43 -2.47 -1.83
CA LEU A 47 -2.55 -3.64 -0.95
C LEU A 47 -3.06 -3.24 0.44
N LYS A 48 -2.53 -2.16 1.03
CA LYS A 48 -2.98 -1.66 2.33
C LYS A 48 -4.46 -1.27 2.31
N GLU A 49 -4.91 -0.64 1.24
CA GLU A 49 -6.32 -0.27 1.09
C GLU A 49 -7.20 -1.53 0.94
N GLN A 50 -6.79 -2.51 0.14
CA GLN A 50 -7.51 -3.79 0.01
C GLN A 50 -7.63 -4.52 1.35
N MET A 51 -6.55 -4.58 2.14
CA MET A 51 -6.57 -5.17 3.48
C MET A 51 -7.50 -4.42 4.42
N LYS A 52 -7.50 -3.08 4.39
CA LYS A 52 -8.41 -2.25 5.18
C LYS A 52 -9.87 -2.53 4.82
N GLN A 53 -10.19 -2.61 3.53
CA GLN A 53 -11.53 -2.90 3.04
C GLN A 53 -11.99 -4.31 3.43
N ALA A 54 -11.11 -5.31 3.29
CA ALA A 54 -11.38 -6.69 3.72
C ALA A 54 -11.62 -6.76 5.23
N SER A 55 -10.78 -6.09 6.04
CA SER A 55 -10.96 -6.02 7.49
C SER A 55 -12.29 -5.38 7.87
N MET A 56 -12.69 -4.28 7.22
CA MET A 56 -13.98 -3.64 7.49
C MET A 56 -15.14 -4.58 7.19
N LYS A 57 -15.12 -5.27 6.04
CA LYS A 57 -16.19 -6.20 5.64
C LYS A 57 -16.33 -7.39 6.59
N VAL A 58 -15.22 -7.91 7.10
CA VAL A 58 -15.23 -9.08 7.99
C VAL A 58 -15.52 -8.68 9.45
N ARG A 59 -15.34 -7.41 9.81
CA ARG A 59 -15.48 -6.94 11.20
C ARG A 59 -16.90 -7.06 11.75
N GLU A 60 -17.91 -6.78 10.94
CA GLU A 60 -19.31 -6.91 11.36
C GLU A 60 -19.67 -8.39 11.53
N SER A 61 -19.38 -9.22 10.53
CA SER A 61 -19.63 -10.66 10.60
C SER A 61 -18.89 -11.35 11.76
N ASN A 62 -17.64 -10.96 12.04
CA ASN A 62 -16.90 -11.49 13.18
C ASN A 62 -17.48 -11.05 14.53
N LYS A 63 -18.09 -9.86 14.61
CA LYS A 63 -18.71 -9.37 15.84
C LYS A 63 -19.99 -10.16 16.14
N ASP A 64 -20.78 -10.47 15.12
CA ASP A 64 -21.99 -11.27 15.26
C ASP A 64 -21.64 -12.70 15.70
N ILE A 65 -20.64 -13.32 15.04
CA ILE A 65 -20.13 -14.64 15.46
C ILE A 65 -19.62 -14.60 16.90
N ALA A 66 -18.79 -13.61 17.26
CA ALA A 66 -18.26 -13.51 18.63
C ALA A 66 -19.37 -13.40 19.68
N LYS A 67 -20.45 -12.66 19.37
CA LYS A 67 -21.62 -12.54 20.24
C LYS A 67 -22.39 -13.86 20.37
N ASP A 68 -22.51 -14.60 19.28
CA ASP A 68 -23.14 -15.93 19.31
C ASP A 68 -22.34 -16.90 20.19
N PHE A 69 -21.01 -16.89 20.11
CA PHE A 69 -20.16 -17.69 21.01
C PHE A 69 -20.23 -17.21 22.47
N GLU A 70 -20.27 -15.91 22.74
CA GLU A 70 -20.47 -15.39 24.11
C GLU A 70 -21.78 -15.90 24.72
N SER A 71 -22.84 -16.05 23.92
CA SER A 71 -24.12 -16.58 24.40
C SER A 71 -24.08 -18.05 24.83
N THR A 72 -23.06 -18.79 24.40
CA THR A 72 -22.82 -20.20 24.79
C THR A 72 -21.94 -20.36 26.02
N LEU A 73 -21.41 -19.28 26.61
CA LEU A 73 -20.49 -19.35 27.76
C LEU A 73 -21.12 -19.97 29.02
N THR A 74 -22.44 -19.86 29.18
CA THR A 74 -23.20 -20.43 30.30
C THR A 74 -23.89 -21.73 29.94
N ASP A 75 -23.72 -22.21 28.71
CA ASP A 75 -24.36 -23.44 28.23
C ASP A 75 -23.83 -24.65 29.00
N GLY A 76 -24.72 -25.42 29.63
CA GLY A 76 -24.39 -26.56 30.50
C GLY A 76 -23.95 -26.22 31.93
N LEU A 77 -23.91 -24.94 32.34
CA LEU A 77 -23.62 -24.53 33.73
C LEU A 77 -24.87 -24.30 34.59
N ASP A 78 -26.05 -24.20 33.97
CA ASP A 78 -27.33 -24.03 34.67
C ASP A 78 -27.90 -25.35 35.25
N GLU A 79 -27.36 -26.53 34.87
CA GLU A 79 -27.80 -27.83 35.38
C GLU A 79 -27.14 -28.26 36.71
N LEU A 80 -26.29 -27.41 37.31
CA LEU A 80 -25.56 -27.71 38.55
C LEU A 80 -26.16 -27.05 39.81
N ARG A 81 -27.44 -26.65 39.79
CA ARG A 81 -28.14 -26.11 40.96
C ARG A 81 -29.19 -27.04 41.55
#